data_AF-A0A329R8L8-F1
#
_entry.id   AF-A0A329R8L8-F1
#
_cell.length_a   1.000
_cell.length_b   1.000
_cell.length_c   1.000
_cell.angle_alpha   90.00
_cell.angle_beta   90.00
_cell.angle_gamma   90.00
#
_symmetry.space_group_name_H-M   'P 1'
#
loop_
_entity.id
_entity.type
_entity.pdbx_description
1 polymer ?
#
loop_
_entity_poly.entity_id
_entity_poly.type
_entity_poly.pdbx_seq_one_letter_code
_entity_poly.pdbx_strand_id
1 'polypeptide(L)'
;MQKIVMRMIERRAPITLVLPSFPFKSPNSTDKVLGKLPDRAEELSMERLERFCREVEEAYTPGCNMVIFSDGRVFNDLLGVSLSDLRAFENEMQAMVKEAGHTHVYFDSMDNYVKNVDDPIPEILERFNVLHIDFDARIKAEPAIRNTYCSFCKFLERDLAPQWVGMSRSATKRSCGKIAKQMMHRNVGFSALIDESYPDALRISIHQYNNAGPKFGIHLIRQKSGKPRTPWHSVVCEDLDGTPHTMDLKDVDTDKYDLVYKHGRKWGYVERPPCTPEEIAQWAPLHVELIRTHMFIIAQAMEGFPVPSIMDIPREAIRSLVLKYGVVTLRGFKQDDDFETATERWGDVLQWPKGTFAAGNIFDIKTEAGTKLPAQTLEAMSFHYDGMFKKKTPESTELGDPPVFMFFHCVEANPPEDDPKHGNTIITDTRRLLSALPEATVERLQKISLTYRTSLFEYQDRVHTSPVVITHPMTGEL
;
A
#
# COMPACT_ATOMS: atom_id res chain seq x y z
N MET A 1 -17.49 -29.27 -20.99
CA MET A 1 -17.95 -27.91 -21.35
C MET A 1 -19.15 -27.95 -22.27
N GLN A 2 -19.00 -28.31 -23.55
CA GLN A 2 -20.06 -28.20 -24.56
C GLN A 2 -21.39 -28.84 -24.14
N LYS A 3 -21.37 -30.06 -23.57
CA LYS A 3 -22.61 -30.71 -23.09
C LYS A 3 -23.33 -29.93 -21.99
N ILE A 4 -22.60 -29.34 -21.05
CA ILE A 4 -23.18 -28.55 -19.94
C ILE A 4 -23.76 -27.25 -20.51
N VAL A 5 -23.00 -26.55 -21.35
CA VAL A 5 -23.41 -25.31 -22.00
C VAL A 5 -24.66 -25.53 -22.86
N MET A 6 -24.64 -26.55 -23.74
CA MET A 6 -25.78 -26.85 -24.62
C MET A 6 -27.03 -27.21 -23.82
N ARG A 7 -26.91 -27.97 -22.73
CA ARG A 7 -28.04 -28.29 -21.85
C ARG A 7 -28.69 -27.01 -21.29
N MET A 8 -27.90 -26.02 -20.88
CA MET A 8 -28.43 -24.75 -20.36
C MET A 8 -29.05 -23.90 -21.47
N ILE A 9 -28.43 -23.86 -22.65
CA ILE A 9 -28.95 -23.18 -23.84
C ILE A 9 -30.30 -23.78 -24.26
N GLU A 10 -30.42 -25.11 -24.33
CA GLU A 10 -31.66 -25.82 -24.64
C GLU A 10 -32.78 -25.50 -23.64
N ARG A 11 -32.42 -25.30 -22.37
CA ARG A 11 -33.34 -24.91 -21.28
C ARG A 11 -33.63 -23.42 -21.23
N ARG A 12 -32.96 -22.59 -22.05
CA ARG A 12 -32.99 -21.11 -21.97
C ARG A 12 -32.68 -20.58 -20.56
N ALA A 13 -31.80 -21.26 -19.84
CA ALA A 13 -31.39 -20.91 -18.49
C ALA A 13 -30.00 -20.24 -18.50
N PRO A 14 -29.69 -19.36 -17.53
CA PRO A 14 -28.34 -18.84 -17.35
C PRO A 14 -27.33 -19.97 -17.13
N ILE A 15 -26.12 -19.83 -17.67
CA ILE A 15 -25.04 -20.78 -17.41
C ILE A 15 -24.44 -20.51 -16.03
N THR A 16 -24.46 -21.49 -15.12
CA THR A 16 -23.78 -21.35 -13.83
C THR A 16 -22.30 -21.69 -13.96
N LEU A 17 -21.45 -20.76 -13.53
CA LEU A 17 -20.01 -20.92 -13.40
C LEU A 17 -19.70 -20.95 -11.90
N VAL A 18 -18.99 -21.97 -11.42
CA VAL A 18 -18.61 -22.03 -10.01
C VAL A 18 -17.09 -21.99 -9.89
N LEU A 19 -16.59 -21.00 -9.14
CA LEU A 19 -15.18 -20.69 -8.98
C LEU A 19 -14.79 -20.78 -7.49
N PRO A 20 -14.07 -21.83 -7.09
CA PRO A 20 -13.44 -21.88 -5.77
C PRO A 20 -12.28 -20.88 -5.70
N SER A 21 -12.42 -19.83 -4.89
CA SER A 21 -11.47 -18.71 -4.84
C SER A 21 -11.80 -17.70 -3.72
N PHE A 22 -10.93 -16.69 -3.58
CA PHE A 22 -11.06 -15.57 -2.63
C PHE A 22 -11.24 -16.01 -1.17
N PRO A 23 -10.32 -16.82 -0.61
CA PRO A 23 -10.43 -17.29 0.76
C PRO A 23 -10.27 -16.15 1.78
N PHE A 24 -9.15 -15.42 1.66
CA PHE A 24 -8.69 -14.31 2.49
C PHE A 24 -7.33 -13.85 1.95
N LYS A 25 -6.89 -12.65 2.33
CA LYS A 25 -5.51 -12.18 2.05
C LYS A 25 -4.46 -13.06 2.74
N SER A 26 -3.34 -13.27 2.06
CA SER A 26 -2.11 -13.87 2.60
C SER A 26 -1.80 -13.36 4.03
N PRO A 27 -1.51 -14.23 5.01
CA PRO A 27 -1.11 -13.78 6.34
C PRO A 27 0.26 -13.09 6.35
N ASN A 28 1.10 -13.30 5.32
CA ASN A 28 2.31 -12.52 5.09
C ASN A 28 2.00 -11.10 4.56
N SER A 29 1.65 -10.19 5.47
CA SER A 29 1.40 -8.77 5.19
C SER A 29 2.67 -7.90 5.18
N THR A 30 3.84 -8.49 5.46
CA THR A 30 5.13 -7.80 5.37
C THR A 30 5.67 -7.84 3.94
N ASP A 31 5.60 -9.01 3.30
CA ASP A 31 6.25 -9.22 2.00
C ASP A 31 5.29 -9.31 0.83
N LYS A 32 4.03 -9.71 1.03
CA LYS A 32 3.16 -10.12 -0.10
C LYS A 32 1.97 -9.24 -0.39
N VAL A 33 1.29 -8.73 0.64
CA VAL A 33 -0.02 -8.05 0.51
C VAL A 33 -0.07 -6.82 1.40
N LEU A 34 -0.93 -5.85 1.05
CA LEU A 34 -1.05 -4.56 1.77
C LEU A 34 -1.70 -4.67 3.15
N GLY A 35 -2.49 -5.71 3.38
CA GLY A 35 -3.25 -5.91 4.61
C GLY A 35 -4.13 -7.15 4.54
N LYS A 36 -5.11 -7.23 5.44
CA LYS A 36 -6.02 -8.38 5.57
C LYS A 36 -7.30 -8.27 4.72
N LEU A 37 -7.69 -7.05 4.36
CA LEU A 37 -8.92 -6.77 3.62
C LEU A 37 -8.66 -6.73 2.10
N PRO A 38 -9.70 -6.89 1.27
CA PRO A 38 -9.60 -6.73 -0.17
C PRO A 38 -9.07 -5.35 -0.55
N ASP A 39 -8.26 -5.34 -1.60
CA ASP A 39 -7.64 -4.13 -2.17
C ASP A 39 -7.83 -4.12 -3.71
N ARG A 40 -7.07 -3.28 -4.42
CA ARG A 40 -7.18 -3.10 -5.88
C ARG A 40 -7.07 -4.43 -6.65
N ALA A 41 -6.37 -5.42 -6.11
CA ALA A 41 -6.25 -6.73 -6.75
C ALA A 41 -7.61 -7.44 -6.85
N GLU A 42 -8.37 -7.47 -5.76
CA GLU A 42 -9.69 -8.09 -5.72
C GLU A 42 -10.71 -7.28 -6.53
N GLU A 43 -10.65 -5.94 -6.46
CA GLU A 43 -11.51 -5.05 -7.26
C GLU A 43 -11.40 -5.33 -8.76
N LEU A 44 -10.18 -5.29 -9.32
CA LEU A 44 -9.94 -5.58 -10.74
C LEU A 44 -10.38 -6.99 -11.13
N SER A 45 -10.33 -7.94 -10.18
CA SER A 45 -10.75 -9.31 -10.43
C SER A 45 -12.27 -9.41 -10.54
N MET A 46 -13.02 -8.71 -9.68
CA MET A 46 -14.48 -8.67 -9.73
C MET A 46 -14.94 -8.00 -11.03
N GLU A 47 -14.33 -6.87 -11.40
CA GLU A 47 -14.63 -6.18 -12.66
C GLU A 47 -14.41 -7.07 -13.88
N ARG A 48 -13.34 -7.89 -13.86
CA ARG A 48 -13.04 -8.82 -14.95
C ARG A 48 -14.07 -9.95 -15.04
N LEU A 49 -14.47 -10.52 -13.92
CA LEU A 49 -15.47 -11.60 -13.89
C LEU A 49 -16.84 -11.09 -14.34
N GLU A 50 -17.24 -9.91 -13.87
CA GLU A 50 -18.47 -9.23 -14.29
C GLU A 50 -18.45 -8.95 -15.80
N ARG A 51 -17.35 -8.40 -16.32
CA ARG A 51 -17.19 -8.14 -17.76
C ARG A 51 -17.34 -9.41 -18.58
N PHE A 52 -16.73 -10.51 -18.16
CA PHE A 52 -16.88 -11.80 -18.82
C PHE A 52 -18.35 -12.25 -18.85
N CYS A 53 -19.08 -12.13 -17.74
CA CYS A 53 -20.50 -12.50 -17.72
C CYS A 53 -21.34 -11.64 -18.67
N ARG A 54 -21.08 -10.33 -18.73
CA ARG A 54 -21.76 -9.42 -19.66
C ARG A 54 -21.46 -9.76 -21.12
N GLU A 55 -20.22 -10.10 -21.47
CA GLU A 55 -19.86 -10.55 -22.82
C GLU A 55 -20.60 -11.86 -23.21
N VAL A 56 -20.84 -12.76 -22.24
CA VAL A 56 -21.66 -13.95 -22.48
C VAL A 56 -23.14 -13.60 -22.65
N GLU A 57 -23.67 -12.67 -21.85
CA GLU A 57 -25.07 -12.19 -21.95
C GLU A 57 -25.36 -11.54 -23.31
N GLU A 58 -24.41 -10.77 -23.85
CA GLU A 58 -24.50 -10.19 -25.19
C GLU A 58 -24.63 -11.26 -26.29
N ALA A 59 -23.93 -12.39 -26.12
CA ALA A 59 -23.97 -13.51 -27.07
C ALA A 59 -25.15 -14.49 -26.83
N TYR A 60 -25.62 -14.59 -25.59
CA TYR A 60 -26.67 -15.48 -25.14
C TYR A 60 -27.50 -14.78 -24.07
N THR A 61 -28.69 -14.27 -24.42
CA THR A 61 -29.49 -13.35 -23.57
C THR A 61 -29.74 -13.82 -22.12
N PRO A 62 -29.97 -15.11 -21.82
CA PRO A 62 -30.04 -15.56 -20.42
C PRO A 62 -28.72 -15.44 -19.63
N GLY A 63 -27.60 -15.24 -20.32
CA GLY A 63 -26.29 -14.93 -19.75
C GLY A 63 -25.65 -16.08 -18.98
N CYS A 64 -24.75 -15.71 -18.08
CA CYS A 64 -24.14 -16.61 -17.12
C CYS A 64 -23.93 -15.94 -15.76
N ASN A 65 -23.98 -16.75 -14.71
CA ASN A 65 -23.75 -16.32 -13.34
C ASN A 65 -22.42 -16.88 -12.83
N MET A 66 -21.60 -16.03 -12.23
CA MET A 66 -20.34 -16.40 -11.59
C MET A 66 -20.56 -16.55 -10.09
N VAL A 67 -20.49 -17.79 -9.60
CA VAL A 67 -20.55 -18.11 -8.18
C VAL A 67 -19.12 -18.24 -7.64
N ILE A 68 -18.71 -17.28 -6.81
CA ILE A 68 -17.51 -17.37 -5.98
C ILE A 68 -17.83 -18.28 -4.80
N PHE A 69 -17.29 -19.49 -4.83
CA PHE A 69 -17.43 -20.45 -3.73
C PHE A 69 -16.20 -20.35 -2.82
N SER A 70 -16.30 -19.58 -1.74
CA SER A 70 -15.15 -19.27 -0.87
C SER A 70 -14.50 -20.55 -0.33
N ASP A 71 -13.18 -20.67 -0.48
CA ASP A 71 -12.38 -21.71 0.15
C ASP A 71 -11.75 -21.25 1.48
N GLY A 72 -12.18 -20.09 2.00
CA GLY A 72 -11.66 -19.52 3.24
C GLY A 72 -11.85 -20.46 4.44
N ARG A 73 -13.09 -20.88 4.69
CA ARG A 73 -13.46 -21.79 5.81
C ARG A 73 -12.78 -23.16 5.71
N VAL A 74 -12.29 -23.53 4.52
CA VAL A 74 -11.58 -24.78 4.28
C VAL A 74 -10.17 -24.72 4.87
N PHE A 75 -9.51 -23.56 4.85
CA PHE A 75 -8.08 -23.42 5.09
C PHE A 75 -7.69 -22.42 6.19
N ASN A 76 -8.61 -21.62 6.72
CA ASN A 76 -8.27 -20.48 7.59
C ASN A 76 -7.47 -20.89 8.84
N ASP A 77 -7.88 -21.93 9.55
CA ASP A 77 -7.18 -22.45 10.72
C ASP A 77 -5.79 -23.00 10.37
N LEU A 78 -5.64 -23.70 9.23
CA LEU A 78 -4.37 -24.22 8.74
C LEU A 78 -3.37 -23.11 8.37
N LEU A 79 -3.89 -21.95 7.97
CA LEU A 79 -3.09 -20.78 7.58
C LEU A 79 -3.01 -19.71 8.68
N GLY A 80 -3.56 -19.97 9.87
CA GLY A 80 -3.52 -19.06 11.01
C GLY A 80 -4.35 -17.78 10.82
N VAL A 81 -5.39 -17.84 9.99
CA VAL A 81 -6.33 -16.74 9.74
C VAL A 81 -7.57 -16.92 10.62
N SER A 82 -7.87 -15.91 11.42
CA SER A 82 -9.02 -15.92 12.32
C SER A 82 -10.35 -15.89 11.55
N LEU A 83 -11.41 -16.46 12.13
CA LEU A 83 -12.75 -16.38 11.53
C LEU A 83 -13.25 -14.93 11.41
N SER A 84 -12.85 -14.04 12.31
CA SER A 84 -13.19 -12.62 12.21
C SER A 84 -12.50 -11.95 11.03
N ASP A 85 -11.22 -12.23 10.78
CA ASP A 85 -10.50 -11.67 9.63
C ASP A 85 -11.07 -12.21 8.31
N LEU A 86 -11.39 -13.51 8.25
CA LEU A 86 -12.05 -14.12 7.10
C LEU A 86 -13.41 -13.48 6.81
N ARG A 87 -14.28 -13.35 7.83
CA ARG A 87 -15.60 -12.73 7.67
C ARG A 87 -15.49 -11.27 7.26
N ALA A 88 -14.52 -10.53 7.81
CA ALA A 88 -14.28 -9.16 7.40
C ALA A 88 -13.87 -9.07 5.92
N PHE A 89 -12.99 -9.96 5.45
CA PHE A 89 -12.63 -10.04 4.04
C PHE A 89 -13.83 -10.36 3.14
N GLU A 90 -14.66 -11.36 3.50
CA GLU A 90 -15.84 -11.75 2.73
C GLU A 90 -16.90 -10.63 2.67
N ASN A 91 -17.16 -9.96 3.80
CA ASN A 91 -18.10 -8.85 3.86
C ASN A 91 -17.65 -7.69 2.96
N GLU A 92 -16.37 -7.37 2.95
CA GLU A 92 -15.81 -6.32 2.10
C GLU A 92 -15.87 -6.69 0.61
N MET A 93 -15.62 -7.95 0.25
CA MET A 93 -15.81 -8.43 -1.13
C MET A 93 -17.25 -8.25 -1.60
N GLN A 94 -18.22 -8.62 -0.77
CA GLN A 94 -19.65 -8.45 -1.07
C GLN A 94 -20.03 -6.97 -1.17
N ALA A 95 -19.50 -6.13 -0.28
CA ALA A 95 -19.73 -4.69 -0.31
C ALA A 95 -19.19 -4.06 -1.61
N MET A 96 -17.97 -4.42 -2.03
CA MET A 96 -17.36 -3.94 -3.28
C MET A 96 -18.19 -4.33 -4.51
N VAL A 97 -18.63 -5.59 -4.61
CA VAL A 97 -19.46 -6.06 -5.73
C VAL A 97 -20.80 -5.31 -5.78
N LYS A 98 -21.41 -5.06 -4.61
CA LYS A 98 -22.65 -4.29 -4.50
C LYS A 98 -22.45 -2.81 -4.86
N GLU A 99 -21.39 -2.17 -4.36
CA GLU A 99 -21.06 -0.76 -4.65
C GLU A 99 -20.78 -0.54 -6.13
N ALA A 100 -20.07 -1.48 -6.77
CA ALA A 100 -19.78 -1.45 -8.21
C ALA A 100 -20.99 -1.82 -9.09
N GLY A 101 -22.15 -2.14 -8.51
CA GLY A 101 -23.37 -2.48 -9.23
C GLY A 101 -23.27 -3.75 -10.08
N HIS A 102 -22.38 -4.68 -9.72
CA HIS A 102 -22.22 -5.95 -10.43
C HIS A 102 -23.44 -6.84 -10.20
N THR A 103 -24.00 -7.40 -11.27
CA THR A 103 -25.25 -8.18 -11.21
C THR A 103 -25.07 -9.66 -11.45
N HIS A 104 -23.88 -10.10 -11.91
CA HIS A 104 -23.63 -11.49 -12.30
C HIS A 104 -22.73 -12.27 -11.34
N VAL A 105 -22.11 -11.59 -10.37
CA VAL A 105 -21.19 -12.18 -9.40
C VAL A 105 -21.89 -12.43 -8.07
N TYR A 106 -21.90 -13.69 -7.63
CA TYR A 106 -22.54 -14.14 -6.39
C TYR A 106 -21.51 -14.81 -5.49
N PHE A 107 -21.76 -14.78 -4.18
CA PHE A 107 -20.90 -15.41 -3.18
C PHE A 107 -21.66 -16.56 -2.51
N ASP A 108 -20.95 -17.65 -2.31
CA ASP A 108 -21.46 -18.83 -1.62
C ASP A 108 -20.36 -19.47 -0.77
N SER A 109 -20.77 -20.27 0.21
CA SER A 109 -19.88 -20.88 1.19
C SER A 109 -20.31 -22.29 1.50
N MET A 110 -19.33 -23.13 1.86
CA MET A 110 -19.56 -24.48 2.38
C MET A 110 -20.51 -24.51 3.59
N ASP A 111 -20.59 -23.43 4.35
CA ASP A 111 -21.47 -23.29 5.52
C ASP A 111 -22.95 -23.51 5.16
N ASN A 112 -23.35 -23.26 3.90
CA ASN A 112 -24.71 -23.49 3.42
C ASN A 112 -25.03 -24.98 3.13
N TYR A 113 -24.03 -25.87 3.19
CA TYR A 113 -24.14 -27.26 2.75
C TYR A 113 -23.74 -28.29 3.81
N VAL A 114 -23.44 -27.81 5.03
CA VAL A 114 -23.11 -28.63 6.18
C VAL A 114 -24.13 -28.43 7.30
N LYS A 115 -24.23 -29.40 8.19
CA LYS A 115 -25.05 -29.29 9.41
C LYS A 115 -24.27 -28.61 10.53
N ASN A 116 -23.00 -28.97 10.70
CA ASN A 116 -22.14 -28.38 11.72
C ASN A 116 -21.38 -27.17 11.18
N VAL A 117 -22.02 -25.99 11.20
CA VAL A 117 -21.44 -24.76 10.67
C VAL A 117 -20.25 -24.25 11.50
N ASP A 118 -20.19 -24.58 12.80
CA ASP A 118 -19.08 -24.14 13.66
C ASP A 118 -17.77 -24.88 13.31
N ASP A 119 -17.87 -26.17 12.96
CA ASP A 119 -16.75 -26.99 12.51
C ASP A 119 -17.15 -27.90 11.32
N PRO A 120 -17.10 -27.36 10.08
CA PRO A 120 -17.62 -28.06 8.91
C PRO A 120 -16.67 -29.13 8.36
N ILE A 121 -15.40 -29.12 8.77
CA ILE A 121 -14.35 -29.94 8.15
C ILE A 121 -14.56 -31.44 8.42
N PRO A 122 -14.79 -31.91 9.67
CA PRO A 122 -15.00 -33.33 9.92
C PRO A 122 -16.17 -33.91 9.13
N GLU A 123 -17.29 -33.18 9.06
CA GLU A 123 -18.49 -33.59 8.31
C GLU A 123 -18.16 -33.82 6.83
N ILE A 124 -17.42 -32.90 6.19
CA ILE A 124 -17.05 -33.02 4.77
C ILE A 124 -16.06 -34.16 4.55
N LEU A 125 -15.07 -34.31 5.43
CA LEU A 125 -14.09 -35.39 5.29
C LEU A 125 -14.73 -36.77 5.46
N GLU A 126 -15.72 -36.89 6.34
CA GLU A 126 -16.50 -38.12 6.52
C GLU A 126 -17.46 -38.36 5.35
N ARG A 127 -18.27 -37.35 4.98
CA ARG A 127 -19.26 -37.42 3.89
C ARG A 127 -18.68 -37.91 2.57
N PHE A 128 -17.47 -37.48 2.23
CA PHE A 128 -16.80 -37.85 0.98
C PHE A 128 -15.72 -38.92 1.16
N ASN A 129 -15.66 -39.60 2.32
CA ASN A 129 -14.72 -40.67 2.63
C ASN A 129 -13.25 -40.28 2.38
N VAL A 130 -12.88 -39.06 2.79
CA VAL A 130 -11.56 -38.48 2.59
C VAL A 130 -10.67 -38.62 3.82
N LEU A 131 -11.26 -38.85 5.00
CA LEU A 131 -10.54 -38.93 6.28
C LEU A 131 -9.41 -39.96 6.27
N HIS A 132 -9.61 -41.10 5.59
CA HIS A 132 -8.69 -42.24 5.61
C HIS A 132 -7.81 -42.35 4.35
N ILE A 133 -7.79 -41.34 3.48
CA ILE A 133 -6.90 -41.36 2.31
C ILE A 133 -5.44 -41.30 2.77
N ASP A 134 -4.66 -42.33 2.44
CA ASP A 134 -3.23 -42.35 2.70
C ASP A 134 -2.48 -41.50 1.67
N PHE A 135 -2.38 -40.19 1.93
CA PHE A 135 -1.60 -39.30 1.07
C PHE A 135 -0.10 -39.61 1.10
N ASP A 136 0.45 -40.26 2.11
CA ASP A 136 1.86 -40.65 2.10
C ASP A 136 2.14 -41.70 1.01
N ALA A 137 1.31 -42.74 0.94
CA ALA A 137 1.37 -43.73 -0.13
C ALA A 137 1.14 -43.09 -1.51
N ARG A 138 0.14 -42.22 -1.63
CA ARG A 138 -0.18 -41.55 -2.91
C ARG A 138 0.88 -40.56 -3.37
N ILE A 139 1.47 -39.78 -2.47
CA ILE A 139 2.60 -38.87 -2.79
C ILE A 139 3.80 -39.68 -3.30
N LYS A 140 4.04 -40.87 -2.74
CA LYS A 140 5.11 -41.76 -3.20
C LYS A 140 4.80 -42.36 -4.57
N ALA A 141 3.59 -42.84 -4.80
CA ALA A 141 3.21 -43.58 -6.01
C ALA A 141 2.82 -42.70 -7.21
N GLU A 142 2.17 -41.56 -6.98
CA GLU A 142 1.51 -40.76 -8.03
C GLU A 142 2.24 -39.42 -8.25
N PRO A 143 2.90 -39.21 -9.41
CA PRO A 143 3.64 -37.97 -9.70
C PRO A 143 2.78 -36.70 -9.62
N ALA A 144 1.51 -36.76 -10.06
CA ALA A 144 0.61 -35.62 -10.00
C ALA A 144 0.30 -35.20 -8.56
N ILE A 145 0.01 -36.15 -7.67
CA ILE A 145 -0.25 -35.91 -6.25
C ILE A 145 1.00 -35.35 -5.56
N ARG A 146 2.18 -35.89 -5.90
CA ARG A 146 3.47 -35.37 -5.42
C ARG A 146 3.70 -33.93 -5.83
N ASN A 147 3.39 -33.56 -7.07
CA ASN A 147 3.52 -32.19 -7.55
C ASN A 147 2.58 -31.23 -6.80
N THR A 148 1.35 -31.65 -6.51
CA THR A 148 0.42 -30.88 -5.67
C THR A 148 0.98 -30.67 -4.26
N TYR A 149 1.44 -31.74 -3.61
CA TYR A 149 2.08 -31.67 -2.29
C TYR A 149 3.27 -30.69 -2.28
N CYS A 150 4.19 -30.83 -3.24
CA CYS A 150 5.35 -29.94 -3.36
C CYS A 150 4.93 -28.48 -3.59
N SER A 151 3.86 -28.24 -4.33
CA SER A 151 3.34 -26.89 -4.58
C SER A 151 2.74 -26.28 -3.31
N PHE A 152 1.98 -27.05 -2.53
CA PHE A 152 1.47 -26.62 -1.22
C PHE A 152 2.60 -26.35 -0.23
N CYS A 153 3.63 -27.20 -0.16
CA CYS A 153 4.80 -26.92 0.69
C CYS A 153 5.48 -25.60 0.33
N LYS A 154 5.73 -25.34 -0.96
CA LYS A 154 6.32 -24.07 -1.43
C LYS A 154 5.43 -22.87 -1.11
N PHE A 155 4.12 -23.05 -1.25
CA PHE A 155 3.13 -22.04 -0.91
C PHE A 155 3.20 -21.69 0.59
N LEU A 156 3.13 -22.69 1.47
CA LEU A 156 3.17 -22.54 2.92
C LEU A 156 4.49 -21.92 3.42
N GLU A 157 5.63 -22.30 2.83
CA GLU A 157 6.93 -21.71 3.16
C GLU A 157 6.94 -20.18 2.96
N ARG A 158 6.25 -19.68 1.93
CA ARG A 158 6.22 -18.26 1.59
C ARG A 158 5.11 -17.50 2.32
N ASP A 159 3.91 -18.06 2.38
CA ASP A 159 2.72 -17.40 2.93
C ASP A 159 2.75 -17.34 4.45
N LEU A 160 3.38 -18.32 5.09
CA LEU A 160 3.56 -18.36 6.54
C LEU A 160 4.97 -17.94 6.95
N ALA A 161 5.76 -17.30 6.08
CA ALA A 161 7.14 -16.89 6.36
C ALA A 161 7.32 -16.15 7.70
N PRO A 162 6.42 -15.21 8.11
CA PRO A 162 6.52 -14.58 9.43
C PRO A 162 6.37 -15.56 10.61
N GLN A 163 5.64 -16.66 10.44
CA GLN A 163 5.45 -17.69 11.47
C GLN A 163 6.68 -18.61 11.62
N TRP A 164 7.57 -18.62 10.62
CA TRP A 164 8.78 -19.45 10.60
C TRP A 164 10.01 -18.73 11.15
N VAL A 165 9.92 -17.45 11.52
CA VAL A 165 11.03 -16.66 12.06
C VAL A 165 11.61 -17.35 13.31
N GLY A 166 12.93 -17.57 13.31
CA GLY A 166 13.63 -18.28 14.39
C GLY A 166 13.60 -19.81 14.31
N MET A 167 12.83 -20.41 13.39
CA MET A 167 12.84 -21.86 13.18
C MET A 167 13.98 -22.30 12.26
N SER A 168 14.51 -23.52 12.49
CA SER A 168 15.44 -24.13 11.53
C SER A 168 14.74 -24.48 10.22
N ARG A 169 15.50 -24.49 9.11
CA ARG A 169 14.99 -24.88 7.79
C ARG A 169 14.37 -26.28 7.78
N SER A 170 14.93 -27.22 8.56
CA SER A 170 14.41 -28.58 8.65
C SER A 170 13.08 -28.64 9.42
N ALA A 171 12.95 -27.86 10.50
CA ALA A 171 11.71 -27.76 11.25
C ALA A 171 10.59 -27.13 10.41
N THR A 172 10.89 -26.05 9.70
CA THR A 172 9.96 -25.36 8.78
C THR A 172 9.42 -26.31 7.72
N LYS A 173 10.30 -27.05 7.03
CA LYS A 173 9.90 -28.05 6.01
C LYS A 173 9.00 -29.15 6.57
N ARG A 174 9.29 -29.63 7.79
CA ARG A 174 8.45 -30.65 8.44
C ARG A 174 7.07 -30.11 8.78
N SER A 175 6.97 -28.88 9.31
CA SER A 175 5.69 -28.23 9.60
C SER A 175 4.88 -27.99 8.32
N CYS A 176 5.49 -27.42 7.28
CA CYS A 176 4.86 -27.23 5.98
C CYS A 176 4.34 -28.54 5.40
N GLY A 177 5.12 -29.63 5.50
CA GLY A 177 4.70 -30.95 5.02
C GLY A 177 3.48 -31.51 5.74
N LYS A 178 3.36 -31.29 7.05
CA LYS A 178 2.17 -31.71 7.82
C LYS A 178 0.92 -30.92 7.40
N ILE A 179 1.04 -29.60 7.33
CA ILE A 179 -0.07 -28.71 6.94
C ILE A 179 -0.48 -28.99 5.48
N ALA A 180 0.47 -29.19 4.58
CA ALA A 180 0.20 -29.50 3.16
C ALA A 180 -0.66 -30.76 3.00
N LYS A 181 -0.41 -31.82 3.78
CA LYS A 181 -1.24 -33.04 3.75
C LYS A 181 -2.66 -32.77 4.22
N GLN A 182 -2.83 -32.00 5.30
CA GLN A 182 -4.16 -31.59 5.78
C GLN A 182 -4.91 -30.79 4.71
N MET A 183 -4.24 -29.83 4.06
CA MET A 183 -4.81 -29.09 2.93
C MET A 183 -5.21 -30.03 1.78
N MET A 184 -4.45 -31.08 1.49
CA MET A 184 -4.80 -32.05 0.44
C MET A 184 -6.09 -32.81 0.78
N HIS A 185 -6.26 -33.30 2.02
CA HIS A 185 -7.52 -33.92 2.45
C HIS A 185 -8.68 -32.93 2.27
N ARG A 186 -8.55 -31.72 2.83
CA ARG A 186 -9.63 -30.74 2.79
C ARG A 186 -9.98 -30.30 1.37
N ASN A 187 -8.98 -30.13 0.49
CA ASN A 187 -9.20 -29.78 -0.90
C ASN A 187 -9.96 -30.87 -1.68
N VAL A 188 -9.70 -32.15 -1.41
CA VAL A 188 -10.46 -33.25 -2.03
C VAL A 188 -11.92 -33.23 -1.57
N GLY A 189 -12.16 -33.13 -0.25
CA GLY A 189 -13.51 -33.06 0.29
C GLY A 189 -14.28 -31.83 -0.20
N PHE A 190 -13.63 -30.66 -0.21
CA PHE A 190 -14.20 -29.42 -0.71
C PHE A 190 -14.51 -29.48 -2.22
N SER A 191 -13.62 -30.06 -3.03
CA SER A 191 -13.90 -30.24 -4.46
C SER A 191 -15.12 -31.13 -4.68
N ALA A 192 -15.27 -32.21 -3.90
CA ALA A 192 -16.42 -33.12 -3.98
C ALA A 192 -17.72 -32.45 -3.52
N LEU A 193 -17.67 -31.62 -2.47
CA LEU A 193 -18.81 -30.81 -2.04
C LEU A 193 -19.31 -29.92 -3.17
N ILE A 194 -18.43 -29.21 -3.87
CA ILE A 194 -18.87 -28.33 -4.96
C ILE A 194 -19.44 -29.16 -6.13
N ASP A 195 -18.86 -30.31 -6.44
CA ASP A 195 -19.37 -31.16 -7.52
C ASP A 195 -20.77 -31.71 -7.19
N GLU A 196 -21.09 -31.94 -5.91
CA GLU A 196 -22.42 -32.33 -5.42
C GLU A 196 -23.40 -31.16 -5.36
N SER A 197 -22.95 -29.98 -4.88
CA SER A 197 -23.77 -28.77 -4.73
C SER A 197 -24.10 -28.10 -6.07
N TYR A 198 -23.19 -28.21 -7.05
CA TYR A 198 -23.28 -27.58 -8.36
C TYR A 198 -23.06 -28.59 -9.51
N PRO A 199 -23.88 -29.65 -9.61
CA PRO A 199 -23.65 -30.77 -10.53
C PRO A 199 -23.74 -30.39 -12.02
N ASP A 200 -24.46 -29.31 -12.30
CA ASP A 200 -24.71 -28.79 -13.65
C ASP A 200 -23.89 -27.52 -13.96
N ALA A 201 -22.99 -27.08 -13.07
CA ALA A 201 -22.18 -25.88 -13.28
C ALA A 201 -20.88 -26.18 -14.06
N LEU A 202 -20.36 -25.16 -14.76
CA LEU A 202 -18.98 -25.21 -15.24
C LEU A 202 -18.00 -24.94 -14.09
N ARG A 203 -17.08 -25.88 -13.87
CA ARG A 203 -16.05 -25.75 -12.84
C ARG A 203 -14.92 -24.85 -13.32
N ILE A 204 -14.86 -23.65 -12.76
CA ILE A 204 -13.78 -22.69 -13.02
C ILE A 204 -12.68 -22.89 -11.98
N SER A 205 -11.44 -22.56 -12.31
CA SER A 205 -10.32 -22.62 -11.39
C SER A 205 -9.34 -21.47 -11.57
N ILE A 206 -8.67 -21.11 -10.49
CA ILE A 206 -7.47 -20.26 -10.45
C ILE A 206 -6.17 -21.02 -10.74
N HIS A 207 -6.21 -22.34 -10.77
CA HIS A 207 -5.04 -23.16 -11.12
C HIS A 207 -4.99 -23.43 -12.62
N GLN A 208 -3.78 -23.71 -13.11
CA GLN A 208 -3.58 -24.07 -14.50
C GLN A 208 -4.14 -25.47 -14.79
N TYR A 209 -5.00 -25.55 -15.80
CA TYR A 209 -5.50 -26.80 -16.38
C TYR A 209 -5.25 -26.81 -17.90
N ASN A 210 -5.34 -27.98 -18.51
CA ASN A 210 -5.34 -28.11 -19.97
C ASN A 210 -6.64 -27.58 -20.61
N ASN A 211 -7.61 -27.18 -19.79
CA ASN A 211 -8.92 -26.70 -20.18
C ASN A 211 -9.69 -27.67 -21.11
N ALA A 212 -9.38 -28.97 -21.02
CA ALA A 212 -10.14 -30.04 -21.67
C ALA A 212 -11.29 -30.58 -20.78
N GLY A 213 -11.45 -30.01 -19.59
CA GLY A 213 -12.40 -30.44 -18.56
C GLY A 213 -11.80 -31.46 -17.58
N PRO A 214 -12.44 -31.67 -16.42
CA PRO A 214 -13.70 -31.04 -16.00
C PRO A 214 -13.55 -29.60 -15.48
N LYS A 215 -12.32 -29.15 -15.18
CA LYS A 215 -12.03 -27.81 -14.64
C LYS A 215 -11.38 -26.90 -15.70
N PHE A 216 -11.74 -25.61 -15.67
CA PHE A 216 -11.28 -24.60 -16.63
C PHE A 216 -10.54 -23.48 -15.88
N GLY A 217 -9.23 -23.42 -16.07
CA GLY A 217 -8.35 -22.42 -15.49
C GLY A 217 -8.53 -21.05 -16.15
N ILE A 218 -8.68 -20.01 -15.34
CA ILE A 218 -8.74 -18.60 -15.78
C ILE A 218 -7.74 -17.73 -15.00
N HIS A 219 -7.36 -16.61 -15.59
CA HIS A 219 -6.68 -15.54 -14.87
C HIS A 219 -7.69 -14.53 -14.31
N LEU A 220 -7.57 -14.23 -13.02
CA LEU A 220 -8.40 -13.24 -12.33
C LEU A 220 -7.92 -11.81 -12.56
N ILE A 221 -6.61 -11.62 -12.75
CA ILE A 221 -6.01 -10.33 -13.11
C ILE A 221 -5.20 -10.55 -14.38
N ARG A 222 -5.19 -9.55 -15.27
CA ARG A 222 -4.38 -9.60 -16.48
C ARG A 222 -2.90 -9.70 -16.10
N GLN A 223 -2.18 -10.62 -16.74
CA GLN A 223 -0.74 -10.77 -16.56
C GLN A 223 -0.07 -10.70 -17.93
N LYS A 224 0.86 -9.75 -18.13
CA LYS A 224 1.63 -9.62 -19.38
C LYS A 224 2.63 -10.78 -19.55
N SER A 225 3.26 -11.24 -18.46
CA SER A 225 4.19 -12.39 -18.45
C SER A 225 4.51 -12.82 -17.01
N GLY A 226 4.93 -14.08 -16.82
CA GLY A 226 5.43 -14.57 -15.53
C GLY A 226 4.53 -15.63 -14.88
N LYS A 227 4.74 -15.87 -13.58
CA LYS A 227 3.97 -16.86 -12.84
C LYS A 227 2.60 -16.28 -12.47
N PRO A 228 1.49 -16.99 -12.76
CA PRO A 228 0.15 -16.63 -12.31
C PRO A 228 0.11 -16.33 -10.81
N ARG A 229 -0.46 -15.17 -10.46
CA ARG A 229 -0.70 -14.76 -9.08
C ARG A 229 -2.19 -14.59 -8.88
N THR A 230 -2.67 -15.03 -7.73
CA THR A 230 -4.04 -14.75 -7.32
C THR A 230 -4.08 -13.42 -6.56
N PRO A 231 -5.22 -12.70 -6.61
CA PRO A 231 -5.36 -11.37 -6.01
C PRO A 231 -4.90 -11.30 -4.56
N TRP A 232 -5.31 -12.29 -3.77
CA TRP A 232 -5.03 -12.37 -2.35
C TRP A 232 -3.59 -12.75 -1.98
N HIS A 233 -2.72 -12.91 -2.97
CA HIS A 233 -1.29 -13.16 -2.82
C HIS A 233 -0.42 -12.11 -3.53
N SER A 234 -0.98 -10.94 -3.82
CA SER A 234 -0.28 -9.86 -4.54
C SER A 234 -0.79 -8.48 -4.16
N VAL A 235 -0.03 -7.48 -4.59
CA VAL A 235 -0.42 -6.07 -4.68
C VAL A 235 -0.48 -5.64 -6.14
N VAL A 236 -1.28 -4.62 -6.44
CA VAL A 236 -1.39 -4.04 -7.79
C VAL A 236 -0.62 -2.73 -7.86
N CYS A 237 0.23 -2.59 -8.88
CA CYS A 237 0.81 -1.33 -9.32
C CYS A 237 0.30 -1.00 -10.73
N GLU A 238 -0.26 0.19 -10.92
CA GLU A 238 -0.81 0.65 -12.20
C GLU A 238 0.17 1.64 -12.85
N ASP A 239 0.61 1.37 -14.07
CA ASP A 239 1.46 2.29 -14.85
C ASP A 239 0.66 3.53 -15.28
N LEU A 240 1.35 4.59 -15.75
CA LEU A 240 0.73 5.83 -16.25
C LEU A 240 -0.25 5.60 -17.41
N ASP A 241 -0.09 4.50 -18.17
CA ASP A 241 -0.98 4.09 -19.25
C ASP A 241 -2.23 3.33 -18.77
N GLY A 242 -2.39 3.17 -17.44
CA GLY A 242 -3.47 2.41 -16.82
C GLY A 242 -3.25 0.90 -16.80
N THR A 243 -2.09 0.39 -17.22
CA THR A 243 -1.79 -1.04 -17.18
C THR A 243 -1.56 -1.50 -15.73
N PRO A 244 -2.35 -2.45 -15.19
CA PRO A 244 -2.09 -3.02 -13.88
C PRO A 244 -1.04 -4.14 -13.94
N HIS A 245 -0.20 -4.20 -12.91
CA HIS A 245 0.80 -5.24 -12.67
C HIS A 245 0.64 -5.83 -11.28
N THR A 246 0.68 -7.15 -11.18
CA THR A 246 0.64 -7.86 -9.88
C THR A 246 2.05 -8.25 -9.43
N MET A 247 2.45 -7.86 -8.21
CA MET A 247 3.74 -8.22 -7.61
C MET A 247 3.60 -8.56 -6.12
N ASP A 248 4.67 -9.04 -5.49
CA ASP A 248 4.73 -9.15 -4.02
C ASP A 248 5.00 -7.74 -3.44
N LEU A 249 4.43 -7.40 -2.28
CA LEU A 249 4.58 -6.08 -1.66
C LEU A 249 6.04 -5.62 -1.51
N LYS A 250 6.93 -6.53 -1.12
CA LYS A 250 8.36 -6.22 -0.96
C LYS A 250 9.08 -5.86 -2.26
N ASP A 251 8.50 -6.20 -3.41
CA ASP A 251 9.08 -5.97 -4.73
C ASP A 251 8.55 -4.67 -5.35
N VAL A 252 7.69 -3.92 -4.65
CA VAL A 252 7.18 -2.62 -5.11
C VAL A 252 8.29 -1.58 -5.04
N ASP A 253 8.60 -0.99 -6.18
CA ASP A 253 9.49 0.17 -6.28
C ASP A 253 8.75 1.43 -5.78
N THR A 254 9.04 1.86 -4.56
CA THR A 254 8.44 3.05 -3.95
C THR A 254 8.95 4.36 -4.54
N ASP A 255 10.07 4.32 -5.28
CA ASP A 255 10.58 5.46 -6.04
C ASP A 255 9.87 5.57 -7.40
N LYS A 256 9.30 4.48 -7.93
CA LYS A 256 8.45 4.54 -9.13
C LYS A 256 6.98 4.80 -8.82
N TYR A 257 6.42 4.17 -7.79
CA TYR A 257 4.97 4.21 -7.55
C TYR A 257 4.59 4.92 -6.25
N ASP A 258 3.44 5.60 -6.27
CA ASP A 258 2.80 6.17 -5.09
C ASP A 258 1.67 5.27 -4.58
N LEU A 259 1.63 5.11 -3.25
CA LEU A 259 0.58 4.34 -2.57
C LEU A 259 -0.75 5.10 -2.62
N VAL A 260 -1.78 4.43 -3.11
CA VAL A 260 -3.16 4.92 -3.17
C VAL A 260 -3.93 4.42 -1.96
N TYR A 261 -4.75 5.30 -1.39
CA TYR A 261 -5.71 4.97 -0.34
C TYR A 261 -7.14 5.03 -0.91
N LYS A 262 -7.96 4.06 -0.53
CA LYS A 262 -9.39 4.01 -0.83
C LYS A 262 -10.10 3.39 0.37
N HIS A 263 -11.29 3.89 0.72
CA HIS A 263 -12.02 3.47 1.93
C HIS A 263 -11.18 3.55 3.23
N GLY A 264 -10.30 4.55 3.34
CA GLY A 264 -9.43 4.74 4.51
C GLY A 264 -8.37 3.66 4.73
N ARG A 265 -8.06 2.85 3.70
CA ARG A 265 -7.01 1.82 3.75
C ARG A 265 -6.13 1.85 2.51
N LYS A 266 -4.95 1.22 2.62
CA LYS A 266 -4.05 0.99 1.49
C LYS A 266 -4.77 0.20 0.41
N TRP A 267 -4.79 0.72 -0.82
CA TRP A 267 -5.57 0.15 -1.92
C TRP A 267 -4.70 -0.46 -3.01
N GLY A 268 -3.61 0.19 -3.37
CA GLY A 268 -2.74 -0.22 -4.47
C GLY A 268 -1.73 0.86 -4.75
N TYR A 269 -1.01 0.75 -5.85
CA TYR A 269 0.03 1.69 -6.24
C TYR A 269 -0.25 2.23 -7.64
N VAL A 270 0.07 3.49 -7.88
CA VAL A 270 0.01 4.13 -9.21
C VAL A 270 1.35 4.75 -9.55
N GLU A 271 1.76 4.68 -10.82
CA GLU A 271 3.05 5.18 -11.24
C GLU A 271 3.09 6.69 -11.06
N ARG A 272 4.17 7.17 -10.45
CA ARG A 272 4.36 8.59 -10.19
C ARG A 272 4.57 9.29 -11.53
N PRO A 273 3.77 10.33 -11.85
CA PRO A 273 3.99 11.10 -13.08
C PRO A 273 5.40 11.72 -13.09
N PRO A 274 6.03 11.90 -14.26
CA PRO A 274 7.27 12.67 -14.33
C PRO A 274 7.01 14.14 -13.96
N CYS A 275 8.09 14.92 -13.85
CA CYS A 275 8.00 16.38 -13.82
C CYS A 275 7.35 16.88 -15.11
N THR A 276 6.59 17.96 -15.00
CA THR A 276 5.96 18.62 -16.15
C THR A 276 7.02 19.22 -17.09
N PRO A 277 6.76 19.34 -18.40
CA PRO A 277 7.66 20.00 -19.32
C PRO A 277 8.04 21.42 -18.89
N GLU A 278 7.10 22.15 -18.27
CA GLU A 278 7.32 23.50 -17.76
C GLU A 278 8.30 23.51 -16.58
N GLU A 279 8.15 22.59 -15.63
CA GLU A 279 9.12 22.41 -14.52
C GLU A 279 10.51 22.08 -15.09
N ILE A 280 10.61 21.15 -16.04
CA ILE A 280 11.90 20.78 -16.64
C ILE A 280 12.54 21.98 -17.35
N ALA A 281 11.77 22.75 -18.11
CA ALA A 281 12.27 23.90 -18.87
C ALA A 281 12.84 25.01 -17.97
N GLN A 282 12.29 25.20 -16.77
CA GLN A 282 12.78 26.20 -15.80
C GLN A 282 14.16 25.86 -15.22
N TRP A 283 14.52 24.58 -15.16
CA TRP A 283 15.76 24.08 -14.56
C TRP A 283 16.82 23.68 -15.58
N ALA A 284 16.42 23.40 -16.82
CA ALA A 284 17.33 23.02 -17.91
C ALA A 284 18.51 24.00 -18.16
N PRO A 285 18.34 25.34 -18.08
CA PRO A 285 19.46 26.27 -18.26
C PRO A 285 20.57 26.15 -17.21
N LEU A 286 20.26 25.55 -16.05
CA LEU A 286 21.22 25.31 -14.97
C LEU A 286 21.90 23.94 -15.06
N HIS A 287 21.56 23.14 -16.08
CA HIS A 287 21.99 21.75 -16.21
C HIS A 287 21.64 20.92 -14.96
N VAL A 288 20.38 21.03 -14.54
CA VAL A 288 19.83 20.34 -13.37
C VAL A 288 18.70 19.41 -13.81
N GLU A 289 18.75 18.17 -13.35
CA GLU A 289 17.67 17.20 -13.53
C GLU A 289 16.75 17.21 -12.30
N LEU A 290 15.45 17.02 -12.54
CA LEU A 290 14.44 16.95 -11.48
C LEU A 290 14.00 15.50 -11.28
N ILE A 291 14.28 14.94 -10.11
CA ILE A 291 13.98 13.56 -9.73
C ILE A 291 12.91 13.57 -8.64
N ARG A 292 11.70 13.10 -8.98
CA ARG A 292 10.60 12.99 -8.01
C ARG A 292 10.74 11.73 -7.16
N THR A 293 10.88 11.89 -5.85
CA THR A 293 10.84 10.79 -4.88
C THR A 293 9.44 10.66 -4.29
N HIS A 294 9.24 9.68 -3.41
CA HIS A 294 7.97 9.50 -2.74
C HIS A 294 7.55 10.72 -1.92
N MET A 295 8.47 11.39 -1.22
CA MET A 295 8.16 12.45 -0.25
C MET A 295 8.63 13.84 -0.66
N PHE A 296 9.55 13.95 -1.62
CA PHE A 296 10.19 15.21 -1.99
C PHE A 296 10.69 15.17 -3.45
N ILE A 297 11.24 16.28 -3.92
CA ILE A 297 11.89 16.35 -5.22
C ILE A 297 13.38 16.68 -5.04
N ILE A 298 14.23 16.01 -5.81
CA ILE A 298 15.66 16.30 -5.87
C ILE A 298 15.91 17.08 -7.15
N ALA A 299 16.48 18.27 -7.02
CA ALA A 299 17.08 19.01 -8.11
C ALA A 299 18.58 18.69 -8.11
N GLN A 300 18.99 17.80 -9.00
CA GLN A 300 20.33 17.22 -9.06
C GLN A 300 21.14 17.90 -10.17
N ALA A 301 22.30 18.47 -9.82
CA ALA A 301 23.24 18.96 -10.83
C ALA A 301 23.74 17.80 -11.71
N MET A 302 23.70 17.99 -13.03
CA MET A 302 24.12 17.00 -14.01
C MET A 302 25.64 16.89 -14.08
N GLU A 303 26.15 15.66 -14.20
CA GLU A 303 27.57 15.41 -14.40
C GLU A 303 28.07 15.95 -15.76
N GLY A 304 29.31 16.45 -15.80
CA GLY A 304 29.93 16.96 -17.02
C GLY A 304 29.57 18.40 -17.41
N PHE A 305 28.69 19.06 -16.63
CA PHE A 305 28.35 20.48 -16.78
C PHE A 305 28.96 21.34 -15.67
N PRO A 306 29.02 22.67 -15.83
CA PRO A 306 29.42 23.57 -14.75
C PRO A 306 28.54 23.39 -13.51
N VAL A 307 29.17 23.37 -12.32
CA VAL A 307 28.47 23.24 -11.05
C VAL A 307 27.53 24.44 -10.84
N PRO A 308 26.21 24.25 -10.69
CA PRO A 308 25.27 25.34 -10.58
C PRO A 308 25.38 26.06 -9.23
N SER A 309 25.08 27.36 -9.22
CA SER A 309 24.95 28.19 -8.03
C SER A 309 23.50 28.26 -7.58
N ILE A 310 23.27 28.34 -6.27
CA ILE A 310 21.91 28.66 -5.77
C ILE A 310 21.51 30.09 -6.14
N MET A 311 22.47 30.96 -6.44
CA MET A 311 22.25 32.31 -6.95
C MET A 311 21.64 32.31 -8.36
N ASP A 312 21.78 31.24 -9.14
CA ASP A 312 21.26 31.21 -10.50
C ASP A 312 19.84 30.61 -10.56
N ILE A 313 19.34 30.07 -9.45
CA ILE A 313 18.01 29.45 -9.38
C ILE A 313 16.91 30.52 -9.51
N PRO A 314 15.99 30.40 -10.49
CA PRO A 314 14.85 31.30 -10.60
C PRO A 314 13.93 31.18 -9.37
N ARG A 315 13.62 32.32 -8.75
CA ARG A 315 12.74 32.41 -7.57
C ARG A 315 11.43 31.64 -7.73
N GLU A 316 10.73 31.86 -8.84
CA GLU A 316 9.42 31.22 -9.07
C GLU A 316 9.55 29.71 -9.29
N ALA A 317 10.66 29.26 -9.87
CA ALA A 317 10.88 27.84 -10.12
C ALA A 317 11.05 27.06 -8.80
N ILE A 318 11.91 27.53 -7.90
CA ILE A 318 12.09 26.86 -6.60
C ILE A 318 10.83 26.94 -5.73
N ARG A 319 10.16 28.11 -5.69
CA ARG A 319 8.94 28.30 -4.89
C ARG A 319 7.81 27.39 -5.35
N SER A 320 7.61 27.27 -6.67
CA SER A 320 6.58 26.39 -7.21
C SER A 320 6.84 24.92 -6.89
N LEU A 321 8.10 24.46 -6.97
CA LEU A 321 8.47 23.11 -6.55
C LEU A 321 8.25 22.87 -5.05
N VAL A 322 8.63 23.82 -4.18
CA VAL A 322 8.44 23.66 -2.72
C VAL A 322 6.95 23.64 -2.37
N LEU A 323 6.13 24.52 -2.93
CA LEU A 323 4.68 24.53 -2.67
C LEU A 323 3.99 23.24 -3.14
N LYS A 324 4.45 22.67 -4.26
CA LYS A 324 3.87 21.46 -4.83
C LYS A 324 4.35 20.20 -4.10
N TYR A 325 5.65 20.05 -3.91
CA TYR A 325 6.28 18.81 -3.43
C TYR A 325 6.67 18.84 -1.94
N GLY A 326 6.47 19.96 -1.25
CA GLY A 326 6.78 20.16 0.17
C GLY A 326 8.26 20.40 0.45
N VAL A 327 9.13 19.55 -0.10
CA VAL A 327 10.60 19.64 0.09
C VAL A 327 11.31 19.53 -1.25
N VAL A 328 12.29 20.41 -1.45
CA VAL A 328 13.21 20.39 -2.59
C VAL A 328 14.63 20.23 -2.07
N THR A 329 15.32 19.18 -2.51
CA THR A 329 16.73 18.95 -2.21
C THR A 329 17.58 19.43 -3.37
N LEU A 330 18.40 20.45 -3.15
CA LEU A 330 19.40 20.91 -4.11
C LEU A 330 20.68 20.09 -3.92
N ARG A 331 21.03 19.23 -4.87
CA ARG A 331 22.18 18.31 -4.75
C ARG A 331 23.21 18.57 -5.83
N GLY A 332 24.48 18.63 -5.42
CA GLY A 332 25.61 18.90 -6.33
C GLY A 332 25.74 20.38 -6.74
N PHE A 333 25.12 21.29 -5.99
CA PHE A 333 25.33 22.73 -6.14
C PHE A 333 26.62 23.14 -5.42
N LYS A 334 27.23 24.25 -5.86
CA LYS A 334 28.39 24.80 -5.16
C LYS A 334 27.96 25.44 -3.84
N GLN A 335 28.87 25.47 -2.87
CA GLN A 335 28.69 26.22 -1.64
C GLN A 335 28.91 27.70 -1.92
N ASP A 336 27.81 28.47 -1.95
CA ASP A 336 27.87 29.93 -2.11
C ASP A 336 28.16 30.59 -0.74
N ASP A 337 29.19 31.46 -0.69
CA ASP A 337 29.66 32.09 0.55
C ASP A 337 28.63 33.04 1.18
N ASP A 338 27.74 33.61 0.36
CA ASP A 338 26.73 34.60 0.77
C ASP A 338 25.32 33.98 0.77
N PHE A 339 25.10 33.11 1.75
CA PHE A 339 23.84 32.40 1.93
C PHE A 339 22.67 33.34 2.25
N GLU A 340 22.91 34.42 3.00
CA GLU A 340 21.87 35.38 3.38
C GLU A 340 21.33 36.07 2.12
N THR A 341 22.21 36.59 1.25
CA THR A 341 21.79 37.19 -0.03
C THR A 341 21.05 36.20 -0.93
N ALA A 342 21.46 34.92 -0.94
CA ALA A 342 20.74 33.90 -1.70
C ALA A 342 19.28 33.74 -1.22
N THR A 343 19.06 33.76 0.09
CA THR A 343 17.70 33.63 0.68
C THR A 343 16.82 34.85 0.46
N GLU A 344 17.38 36.07 0.52
CA GLU A 344 16.65 37.32 0.26
C GLU A 344 16.06 37.38 -1.15
N ARG A 345 16.69 36.72 -2.12
CA ARG A 345 16.18 36.64 -3.49
C ARG A 345 14.92 35.78 -3.61
N TRP A 346 14.69 34.87 -2.67
CA TRP A 346 13.57 33.93 -2.73
C TRP A 346 12.37 34.38 -1.90
N GLY A 347 12.57 35.28 -0.94
CA GLY A 347 11.53 35.94 -0.17
C GLY A 347 12.06 36.81 0.96
N ASP A 348 11.14 37.42 1.70
CA ASP A 348 11.50 38.24 2.85
C ASP A 348 12.05 37.35 3.97
N VAL A 349 13.29 37.61 4.37
CA VAL A 349 13.96 36.85 5.44
C VAL A 349 13.35 37.23 6.78
N LEU A 350 12.83 36.22 7.47
CA LEU A 350 12.18 36.39 8.76
C LEU A 350 13.20 36.76 9.85
N GLN A 351 13.22 38.03 10.22
CA GLN A 351 14.23 38.59 11.13
C GLN A 351 14.10 38.07 12.57
N TRP A 352 15.23 37.92 13.26
CA TRP A 352 15.30 37.62 14.70
C TRP A 352 15.87 38.79 15.49
N PRO A 353 15.56 38.94 16.79
CA PRO A 353 16.16 39.99 17.61
C PRO A 353 17.70 39.99 17.49
N LYS A 354 18.31 41.18 17.41
CA LYS A 354 19.76 41.30 17.23
C LYS A 354 20.52 40.55 18.33
N GLY A 355 21.45 39.68 17.93
CA GLY A 355 22.22 38.84 18.85
C GLY A 355 21.54 37.51 19.22
N THR A 356 20.37 37.19 18.64
CA THR A 356 19.75 35.87 18.81
C THR A 356 20.63 34.76 18.23
N PHE A 357 21.24 35.01 17.06
CA PHE A 357 22.20 34.11 16.44
C PHE A 357 23.53 34.83 16.19
N ALA A 358 24.62 34.04 16.13
CA ALA A 358 25.97 34.57 15.94
C ALA A 358 26.16 35.14 14.52
N ALA A 359 25.51 34.55 13.51
CA ALA A 359 25.61 34.92 12.10
C ALA A 359 24.35 35.67 11.60
N GLY A 360 23.94 36.73 12.31
CA GLY A 360 22.80 37.55 11.90
C GLY A 360 21.46 36.79 11.99
N ASN A 361 20.79 36.59 10.85
CA ASN A 361 19.53 35.83 10.78
C ASN A 361 19.72 34.33 10.48
N ILE A 362 20.95 33.89 10.25
CA ILE A 362 21.26 32.48 10.02
C ILE A 362 21.29 31.76 11.36
N PHE A 363 20.45 30.72 11.49
CA PHE A 363 20.47 29.86 12.66
C PHE A 363 21.51 28.76 12.50
N ASP A 364 22.63 28.89 13.20
CA ASP A 364 23.70 27.89 13.21
C ASP A 364 23.28 26.66 14.03
N ILE A 365 23.00 25.56 13.32
CA ILE A 365 22.71 24.26 13.92
C ILE A 365 24.03 23.50 14.05
N LYS A 366 24.59 23.53 15.26
CA LYS A 366 25.75 22.72 15.67
C LYS A 366 25.51 22.16 17.06
N THR A 367 26.03 20.97 17.33
CA THR A 367 25.92 20.37 18.66
C THR A 367 26.72 21.20 19.67
N GLU A 368 26.04 21.84 20.61
CA GLU A 368 26.67 22.66 21.66
C GLU A 368 26.45 22.06 23.05
N ALA A 369 27.51 21.87 23.82
CA ALA A 369 27.40 21.35 25.18
C ALA A 369 26.74 22.38 26.12
N GLY A 370 25.67 21.99 26.81
CA GLY A 370 24.98 22.84 27.79
C GLY A 370 24.03 23.89 27.21
N THR A 371 23.75 23.85 25.90
CA THR A 371 22.71 24.68 25.27
C THR A 371 21.32 24.32 25.80
N LYS A 372 20.44 25.32 25.87
CA LYS A 372 19.01 25.13 26.17
C LYS A 372 18.16 24.95 24.91
N LEU A 373 18.75 25.10 23.72
CA LEU A 373 18.04 25.00 22.45
C LEU A 373 17.99 23.52 22.00
N PRO A 374 16.79 22.92 21.89
CA PRO A 374 16.67 21.50 21.49
C PRO A 374 17.30 21.19 20.13
N ALA A 375 17.27 22.15 19.19
CA ALA A 375 17.89 22.00 17.87
C ALA A 375 19.43 21.86 17.91
N GLN A 376 20.07 22.15 19.04
CA GLN A 376 21.52 22.02 19.24
C GLN A 376 21.88 20.85 20.18
N THR A 377 20.90 20.01 20.54
CA THR A 377 21.12 18.77 21.31
C THR A 377 20.95 17.54 20.41
N LEU A 378 21.38 16.37 20.90
CA LEU A 378 21.16 15.07 20.23
C LEU A 378 19.81 14.42 20.66
N GLU A 379 18.94 15.16 21.32
CA GLU A 379 17.65 14.64 21.76
C GLU A 379 16.65 14.59 20.61
N ALA A 380 15.80 13.56 20.59
CA ALA A 380 14.76 13.44 19.59
C ALA A 380 13.74 14.58 19.74
N MET A 381 13.56 15.37 18.69
CA MET A 381 12.52 16.40 18.65
C MET A 381 11.20 15.83 18.13
N SER A 382 10.11 16.14 18.82
CA SER A 382 8.76 15.80 18.34
C SER A 382 8.39 16.64 17.12
N PHE A 383 7.48 16.14 16.29
CA PHE A 383 6.94 16.91 15.17
C PHE A 383 6.36 18.25 15.63
N HIS A 384 6.73 19.30 14.93
CA HIS A 384 6.29 20.68 15.12
C HIS A 384 6.39 21.43 13.78
N TYR A 385 6.01 22.70 13.77
CA TYR A 385 6.35 23.63 12.70
C TYR A 385 7.04 24.85 13.30
N ASP A 386 7.96 25.45 12.55
CA ASP A 386 8.69 26.60 13.01
C ASP A 386 7.80 27.85 13.05
N GLY A 387 8.09 28.75 14.00
CA GLY A 387 7.36 30.00 14.15
C GLY A 387 6.14 29.95 15.07
N MET A 388 5.76 28.78 15.63
CA MET A 388 4.61 28.63 16.55
C MET A 388 4.55 29.66 17.70
N PHE A 389 5.71 30.08 18.23
CA PHE A 389 5.79 31.05 19.33
C PHE A 389 6.56 32.32 18.95
N LYS A 390 6.76 32.57 17.65
CA LYS A 390 7.46 33.77 17.20
C LYS A 390 6.56 34.98 17.39
N LYS A 391 7.14 36.09 17.88
CA LYS A 391 6.42 37.37 17.99
C LYS A 391 6.42 38.12 16.67
N LYS A 392 5.39 38.93 16.43
CA LYS A 392 5.31 39.82 15.27
C LYS A 392 6.45 40.84 15.22
N THR A 393 6.82 41.36 16.39
CA THR A 393 8.03 42.17 16.64
C THR A 393 8.61 41.77 18.00
N PRO A 394 9.88 42.09 18.33
CA PRO A 394 10.46 41.75 19.63
C PRO A 394 9.62 42.28 20.83
N GLU A 395 9.02 43.45 20.68
CA GLU A 395 8.17 44.13 21.66
C GLU A 395 6.70 43.68 21.64
N SER A 396 6.26 42.98 20.59
CA SER A 396 4.86 42.61 20.39
C SER A 396 4.35 41.66 21.49
N THR A 397 3.13 41.90 21.96
CA THR A 397 2.37 40.95 22.77
C THR A 397 1.68 39.87 21.95
N GLU A 398 1.58 40.06 20.63
CA GLU A 398 0.97 39.13 19.68
C GLU A 398 2.01 38.20 19.02
N LEU A 399 1.58 36.98 18.69
CA LEU A 399 2.35 36.07 17.85
C LEU A 399 2.33 36.57 16.40
N GLY A 400 3.43 36.35 15.68
CA GLY A 400 3.59 36.67 14.27
C GLY A 400 3.22 35.49 13.37
N ASP A 401 3.32 35.70 12.07
CA ASP A 401 3.07 34.65 11.08
C ASP A 401 4.25 33.66 11.01
N PRO A 402 3.98 32.35 10.95
CA PRO A 402 5.00 31.34 10.69
C PRO A 402 5.72 31.57 9.35
N PRO A 403 7.01 31.23 9.22
CA PRO A 403 7.69 31.22 7.94
C PRO A 403 7.03 30.21 6.98
N VAL A 404 6.87 30.60 5.72
CA VAL A 404 6.35 29.71 4.67
C VAL A 404 7.42 28.75 4.16
N PHE A 405 8.69 29.21 4.14
CA PHE A 405 9.82 28.46 3.62
C PHE A 405 10.90 28.36 4.68
N MET A 406 11.53 27.19 4.77
CA MET A 406 12.76 26.98 5.52
C MET A 406 13.85 26.60 4.52
N PHE A 407 15.05 27.14 4.71
CA PHE A 407 16.17 26.83 3.84
C PHE A 407 17.34 26.31 4.69
N PHE A 408 17.70 25.05 4.44
CA PHE A 408 18.77 24.36 5.14
C PHE A 408 19.98 24.25 4.23
N HIS A 409 21.14 24.63 4.76
CA HIS A 409 22.42 24.46 4.10
C HIS A 409 23.30 23.57 4.96
N CYS A 410 23.57 22.37 4.44
CA CYS A 410 24.51 21.45 5.06
C CYS A 410 25.93 21.94 4.75
N VAL A 411 26.54 22.66 5.68
CA VAL A 411 27.94 23.07 5.60
C VAL A 411 28.85 21.85 5.81
N GLU A 412 28.53 21.03 6.82
CA GLU A 412 29.21 19.78 7.13
C GLU A 412 28.21 18.82 7.77
N ALA A 413 28.19 17.56 7.35
CA ALA A 413 27.35 16.52 7.94
C ALA A 413 28.03 15.96 9.20
N ASN A 414 27.43 16.13 10.38
CA ASN A 414 27.98 15.67 11.65
C ASN A 414 26.85 15.29 12.65
N PRO A 415 26.90 14.13 13.32
CA PRO A 415 27.90 13.06 13.15
C PRO A 415 27.77 12.36 11.78
N PRO A 416 28.83 11.69 11.30
CA PRO A 416 28.80 10.91 10.06
C PRO A 416 27.65 9.90 10.04
N GLU A 417 27.17 9.55 8.84
CA GLU A 417 26.03 8.66 8.65
C GLU A 417 26.24 7.24 9.24
N ASP A 418 27.49 6.81 9.37
CA ASP A 418 27.87 5.52 9.97
C ASP A 418 27.99 5.57 11.51
N ASP A 419 27.87 6.75 12.14
CA ASP A 419 27.89 6.87 13.60
C ASP A 419 26.55 6.40 14.19
N PRO A 420 26.52 5.45 15.14
CA PRO A 420 25.26 4.96 15.74
C PRO A 420 24.44 6.02 16.48
N LYS A 421 24.98 7.22 16.70
CA LYS A 421 24.29 8.38 17.28
C LYS A 421 23.80 9.38 16.23
N HIS A 422 23.89 9.05 14.94
CA HIS A 422 23.36 9.89 13.88
C HIS A 422 21.83 10.06 14.02
N GLY A 423 21.33 11.18 13.50
CA GLY A 423 19.91 11.50 13.45
C GLY A 423 19.57 12.13 12.12
N ASN A 424 18.43 11.75 11.54
CA ASN A 424 17.93 12.35 10.31
C ASN A 424 16.90 13.42 10.65
N THR A 425 16.90 14.52 9.90
CA THR A 425 15.76 15.45 9.89
C THR A 425 14.57 14.71 9.28
N ILE A 426 13.50 14.53 10.07
CA ILE A 426 12.28 13.87 9.63
C ILE A 426 11.27 14.93 9.22
N ILE A 427 10.81 14.86 7.96
CA ILE A 427 9.77 15.75 7.43
C ILE A 427 8.58 14.89 7.00
N THR A 428 7.37 15.40 7.23
CA THR A 428 6.13 14.73 6.84
C THR A 428 5.24 15.66 6.02
N ASP A 429 4.60 15.12 4.98
CA ASP A 429 3.57 15.81 4.22
C ASP A 429 2.21 15.55 4.88
N THR A 430 1.72 16.55 5.61
CA THR A 430 0.46 16.44 6.35
C THR A 430 -0.76 16.28 5.43
N ARG A 431 -0.69 16.75 4.17
CA ARG A 431 -1.77 16.58 3.18
C ARG A 431 -1.97 15.11 2.87
N ARG A 432 -0.86 14.39 2.67
CA ARG A 432 -0.87 12.93 2.44
C ARG A 432 -1.41 12.18 3.64
N LEU A 433 -0.97 12.55 4.85
CA LEU A 433 -1.50 11.98 6.08
C LEU A 433 -3.02 12.15 6.16
N LEU A 434 -3.51 13.36 5.90
CA LEU A 434 -4.94 13.66 5.95
C LEU A 434 -5.73 12.87 4.89
N SER A 435 -5.22 12.78 3.66
CA SER A 435 -5.84 12.03 2.55
C SER A 435 -5.94 10.52 2.81
N ALA A 436 -5.07 9.99 3.66
CA ALA A 436 -5.08 8.57 4.03
C ALA A 436 -6.10 8.23 5.13
N LEU A 437 -6.67 9.23 5.81
CA LEU A 437 -7.61 9.01 6.90
C LEU A 437 -9.05 8.80 6.38
N PRO A 438 -9.88 8.02 7.10
CA PRO A 438 -11.30 7.93 6.81
C PRO A 438 -11.97 9.32 6.87
N GLU A 439 -12.95 9.58 6.01
CA GLU A 439 -13.67 10.86 5.92
C GLU A 439 -14.23 11.30 7.29
N ALA A 440 -14.91 10.39 8.01
CA ALA A 440 -15.41 10.66 9.36
C ALA A 440 -14.30 11.04 10.38
N THR A 441 -13.08 10.55 10.17
CA THR A 441 -11.92 10.95 11.00
C THR A 441 -11.48 12.36 10.65
N VAL A 442 -11.38 12.69 9.36
CA VAL A 442 -11.04 14.03 8.88
C VAL A 442 -12.06 15.06 9.38
N GLU A 443 -13.36 14.78 9.25
CA GLU A 443 -14.43 15.64 9.76
C GLU A 443 -14.35 15.88 11.27
N ARG A 444 -13.92 14.87 12.04
CA ARG A 444 -13.71 15.01 13.47
C ARG A 444 -12.49 15.88 13.76
N LEU A 445 -11.37 15.66 13.05
CA LEU A 445 -10.14 16.43 13.25
C LEU A 445 -10.33 17.92 12.91
N GLN A 446 -11.12 18.24 11.89
CA GLN A 446 -11.49 19.62 11.54
C GLN A 446 -12.21 20.38 12.67
N LYS A 447 -12.81 19.67 13.63
CA LYS A 447 -13.52 20.26 14.78
C LYS A 447 -12.63 20.43 16.01
N ILE A 448 -11.35 20.04 15.94
CA ILE A 448 -10.42 20.07 17.06
C ILE A 448 -9.45 21.25 16.90
N SER A 449 -9.25 21.98 17.99
CA SER A 449 -8.16 22.95 18.14
C SER A 449 -7.24 22.52 19.27
N LEU A 450 -5.95 22.74 19.09
CA LEU A 450 -4.91 22.44 20.06
C LEU A 450 -4.37 23.74 20.66
N THR A 451 -4.11 23.69 21.96
CA THR A 451 -3.58 24.79 22.75
C THR A 451 -2.21 24.40 23.26
N TYR A 452 -1.17 25.09 22.79
CA TYR A 452 0.23 24.82 23.11
C TYR A 452 0.77 25.84 24.10
N ARG A 453 1.66 25.36 24.98
CA ARG A 453 2.46 26.16 25.91
C ARG A 453 3.89 25.65 25.85
N THR A 454 4.86 26.53 26.02
CA THR A 454 6.26 26.16 26.02
C THR A 454 7.02 26.91 27.11
N SER A 455 7.96 26.22 27.76
CA SER A 455 8.90 26.81 28.70
C SER A 455 10.21 27.24 28.04
N LEU A 456 10.38 26.98 26.73
CA LEU A 456 11.63 27.23 25.99
C LEU A 456 11.90 28.72 25.76
N PHE A 457 10.86 29.50 25.53
CA PHE A 457 10.95 30.94 25.39
C PHE A 457 10.47 31.54 26.71
N GLU A 458 11.24 32.42 27.33
CA GLU A 458 11.07 32.96 28.70
C GLU A 458 9.74 33.74 28.96
N TYR A 459 8.72 33.54 28.11
CA TYR A 459 7.37 34.07 28.18
C TYR A 459 6.36 32.96 28.56
N GLN A 460 6.52 32.35 29.74
CA GLN A 460 5.77 31.17 30.21
C GLN A 460 4.23 31.32 30.19
N ASP A 461 3.72 32.54 30.16
CA ASP A 461 2.28 32.82 30.15
C ASP A 461 1.65 32.77 28.74
N ARG A 462 2.46 32.58 27.68
CA ARG A 462 1.96 32.61 26.31
C ARG A 462 1.38 31.28 25.87
N VAL A 463 0.27 31.39 25.14
CA VAL A 463 -0.49 30.26 24.62
C VAL A 463 -0.62 30.43 23.12
N HIS A 464 -0.26 29.40 22.36
CA HIS A 464 -0.56 29.32 20.94
C HIS A 464 -1.76 28.40 20.73
N THR A 465 -2.77 28.84 19.99
CA THR A 465 -3.94 28.00 19.68
C THR A 465 -4.09 27.88 18.17
N SER A 466 -4.16 26.64 17.68
CA SER A 466 -4.30 26.36 16.25
C SER A 466 -5.33 25.25 16.03
N PRO A 467 -6.16 25.31 14.98
CA PRO A 467 -6.86 24.14 14.47
C PRO A 467 -5.88 23.00 14.16
N VAL A 468 -6.34 21.75 14.32
CA VAL A 468 -5.56 20.56 13.91
C VAL A 468 -5.46 20.45 12.39
N VAL A 469 -6.53 20.84 11.70
CA VAL A 469 -6.61 20.87 10.23
C VAL A 469 -6.83 22.32 9.81
N ILE A 470 -6.01 22.81 8.90
CA ILE A 470 -6.04 24.19 8.40
C ILE A 470 -5.81 24.20 6.90
N THR A 471 -6.55 25.04 6.19
CA THR A 471 -6.31 25.27 4.76
C THR A 471 -4.99 26.01 4.54
N HIS A 472 -4.13 25.48 3.68
CA HIS A 472 -2.85 26.07 3.33
C HIS A 472 -3.05 27.48 2.75
N PRO A 473 -2.43 28.53 3.32
CA PRO A 473 -2.75 29.92 2.99
C PRO A 473 -2.39 30.32 1.55
N MET A 474 -1.47 29.60 0.90
CA MET A 474 -1.07 29.88 -0.48
C MET A 474 -1.69 28.97 -1.56
N THR A 475 -1.94 27.69 -1.26
CA THR A 475 -2.39 26.70 -2.26
C THR A 475 -3.88 26.41 -2.14
N GLY A 476 -4.49 26.71 -0.99
CA GLY A 476 -5.88 26.40 -0.71
C GLY A 476 -6.15 24.92 -0.42
N GLU A 477 -5.12 24.08 -0.39
CA GLU A 477 -5.22 22.66 -0.01
C GLU A 477 -5.56 22.52 1.48
N LEU A 478 -6.28 21.46 1.85
CA LEU A 478 -6.64 21.17 3.24
C LEU A 478 -5.52 20.43 3.99
#